data_AF-A0A9N9P6X4-F1
#
_entry.id   AF-A0A9N9P6X4-F1
#
_cell.length_a   1.000
_cell.length_b   1.000
_cell.length_c   1.000
_cell.angle_alpha   90.00
_cell.angle_beta   90.00
_cell.angle_gamma   90.00
#
_symmetry.space_group_name_H-M   'P 1'
#
loop_
_entity.id
_entity.type
_entity.pdbx_description
1 polymer ?
#
loop_
_entity_poly.entity_id
_entity_poly.type
_entity_poly.pdbx_seq_one_letter_code
_entity_poly.pdbx_strand_id
1 'polypeptide(L)'
;MRDKYNSKPLCSSYFVEPLDWIFSEDNQNDKEENDKEENELDGKIKCPKCKAKLGNYNWAGMQCSCGTWVTPSFAIHREKVDEIY
;
A
#
# COMPACT_ATOMS: atom_id res chain seq x y z
N MET A 1 33.02 7.86 14.15
CA MET A 1 32.36 8.69 13.12
C MET A 1 31.13 7.92 12.65
N ARG A 2 29.92 8.49 12.77
CA ARG A 2 28.69 7.88 12.23
C ARG A 2 28.49 8.43 10.81
N ASP A 3 28.45 7.54 9.83
CA ASP A 3 28.29 7.88 8.42
C ASP A 3 26.97 8.63 8.19
N LYS A 4 27.06 9.80 7.55
CA LYS A 4 25.92 10.70 7.24
C LYS A 4 24.97 10.17 6.15
N TYR A 5 25.17 8.94 5.67
CA TYR A 5 24.51 8.40 4.46
C TYR A 5 23.79 7.06 4.65
N ASN A 6 23.58 6.61 5.89
CA ASN A 6 22.82 5.39 6.16
C ASN A 6 21.76 5.59 7.25
N SER A 7 20.95 6.64 7.12
CA SER A 7 19.67 6.66 7.83
C SER A 7 18.67 5.89 6.97
N LYS A 8 18.41 4.63 7.34
CA LYS A 8 17.22 3.94 6.80
C LYS A 8 16.02 4.87 6.94
N PRO A 9 15.15 4.97 5.91
CA PRO A 9 13.96 5.79 6.03
C PRO A 9 13.20 5.37 7.29
N LEU A 10 12.73 6.35 8.07
CA LEU A 10 12.02 6.10 9.34
C LEU A 10 10.77 5.22 9.13
N CYS A 11 10.20 5.24 7.93
CA CYS A 11 9.03 4.48 7.53
C CYS A 11 9.37 3.47 6.44
N SER A 12 8.83 2.25 6.56
CA SER A 12 8.97 1.18 5.57
C SER A 12 8.02 1.31 4.36
N SER A 13 7.15 2.32 4.36
CA SER A 13 6.13 2.53 3.33
C SER A 13 5.99 3.99 2.93
N TYR A 14 5.55 4.22 1.70
CA TYR A 14 4.94 5.47 1.24
C TYR A 14 3.45 5.45 1.53
N PHE A 15 2.90 6.58 1.95
CA PHE A 15 1.46 6.75 2.08
C PHE A 15 0.99 7.67 0.98
N VAL A 16 -0.02 7.24 0.24
CA VAL A 16 -0.58 7.96 -0.90
C VAL A 16 -2.06 8.24 -0.68
N GLU A 17 -2.65 9.07 -1.53
CA GLU A 17 -4.10 9.20 -1.59
C GLU A 17 -4.73 7.96 -2.24
N PRO A 18 -6.03 7.71 -2.04
CA PRO A 18 -6.75 6.68 -2.80
C PRO A 18 -6.66 6.99 -4.30
N LEU A 19 -6.08 6.08 -5.08
CA LEU A 19 -5.94 6.22 -6.53
C LEU A 19 -6.87 5.25 -7.25
N ASP A 20 -7.52 5.68 -8.33
CA ASP A 20 -8.52 4.89 -9.07
C ASP A 20 -8.02 3.50 -9.48
N TRP A 21 -6.75 3.39 -9.87
CA TRP A 21 -6.16 2.12 -10.30
C TRP A 21 -6.06 1.08 -9.19
N ILE A 22 -6.06 1.49 -7.91
CA ILE A 22 -6.04 0.56 -6.77
C ILE A 22 -7.32 -0.28 -6.76
N PHE A 23 -8.43 0.29 -7.22
CA PHE A 23 -9.76 -0.31 -7.16
C PHE A 23 -10.23 -0.94 -8.48
N SER A 24 -9.38 -0.98 -9.52
CA SER A 24 -9.75 -1.61 -10.80
C SER A 24 -10.08 -3.09 -10.60
N GLU A 25 -11.08 -3.59 -11.33
CA GLU A 25 -11.56 -4.99 -11.32
C GLU A 25 -10.41 -6.01 -11.38
N ASP A 26 -9.41 -5.67 -12.18
CA ASP A 26 -8.18 -6.39 -12.42
C ASP A 26 -7.32 -6.67 -11.16
N ASN A 27 -7.56 -5.96 -10.06
CA ASN A 27 -6.93 -6.18 -8.75
C ASN A 27 -7.80 -7.01 -7.80
N GLN A 28 -9.08 -7.21 -8.13
CA GLN A 28 -10.09 -7.99 -7.38
C GLN A 28 -10.12 -9.47 -7.77
N ASN A 29 -9.42 -9.85 -8.86
CA ASN A 29 -9.42 -11.21 -9.47
C ASN A 29 -8.91 -12.38 -8.60
N ASP A 30 -8.48 -12.15 -7.36
CA ASP A 30 -8.14 -13.25 -6.43
C ASP A 30 -9.35 -13.70 -5.58
N LYS A 31 -10.50 -13.02 -5.70
CA LYS A 31 -11.69 -13.38 -4.93
C LYS A 31 -12.45 -14.51 -5.59
N GLU A 32 -12.74 -15.54 -4.80
CA GLU A 32 -13.72 -16.54 -5.15
C GLU A 32 -15.06 -15.87 -5.46
N GLU A 33 -15.73 -16.40 -6.49
CA GLU A 33 -16.84 -15.82 -7.23
C GLU A 33 -18.12 -15.56 -6.40
N ASN A 34 -18.10 -15.97 -5.12
CA ASN A 34 -19.22 -15.91 -4.18
C ASN A 34 -19.24 -14.66 -3.29
N ASP A 35 -18.16 -13.87 -3.21
CA ASP A 35 -18.08 -12.67 -2.35
C ASP A 35 -18.19 -11.37 -3.17
N LYS A 36 -19.20 -11.33 -4.05
CA LYS A 36 -19.58 -10.10 -4.77
C LYS A 36 -20.41 -9.23 -3.84
N GLU A 37 -19.98 -7.98 -3.67
CA GLU A 37 -20.69 -6.87 -3.01
C GLU A 37 -20.43 -6.66 -1.51
N GLU A 38 -19.17 -6.53 -1.09
CA GLU A 38 -18.87 -5.72 0.08
C GLU A 38 -17.84 -4.65 -0.28
N ASN A 39 -18.18 -3.39 0.02
CA ASN A 39 -17.26 -2.26 -0.07
C ASN A 39 -16.07 -2.55 0.83
N GLU A 40 -14.98 -3.07 0.25
CA GLU A 40 -13.80 -3.44 1.00
C GLU A 40 -13.24 -2.22 1.74
N LEU A 41 -13.36 -2.24 3.06
CA LEU A 41 -12.78 -1.21 3.92
C LEU A 41 -11.26 -1.37 4.07
N ASP A 42 -10.72 -2.52 3.67
CA ASP A 42 -9.30 -2.82 3.64
C ASP A 42 -8.97 -3.85 2.55
N GLY A 43 -7.73 -3.86 2.09
CA GLY A 43 -7.32 -4.78 1.04
C GLY A 43 -5.88 -4.64 0.59
N LYS A 44 -5.54 -5.32 -0.50
CA LYS A 44 -4.18 -5.34 -1.07
C LYS A 44 -4.07 -4.35 -2.22
N ILE A 45 -2.94 -3.63 -2.28
CA ILE A 45 -2.57 -2.83 -3.45
C ILE A 45 -1.65 -3.71 -4.31
N LYS A 46 -2.05 -3.94 -5.56
CA LYS A 46 -1.31 -4.76 -6.52
C LYS A 46 -0.91 -3.93 -7.74
N CYS A 47 0.25 -4.22 -8.32
CA CYS A 47 0.68 -3.56 -9.54
C CYS A 47 -0.35 -3.84 -10.65
N PRO A 48 -0.88 -2.81 -11.35
CA PRO A 48 -1.92 -3.00 -12.34
C PRO A 48 -1.45 -3.87 -13.52
N LYS A 49 -0.14 -3.89 -13.80
CA LYS A 49 0.45 -4.66 -14.90
C LYS A 49 0.80 -6.10 -14.52
N CYS A 50 1.61 -6.30 -13.48
CA CYS A 50 2.14 -7.63 -13.16
C CYS A 50 1.43 -8.33 -11.99
N LYS A 51 0.43 -7.67 -11.37
CA LYS A 51 -0.35 -8.17 -10.23
C LYS A 51 0.45 -8.47 -8.95
N ALA A 52 1.76 -8.18 -8.94
CA ALA A 52 2.59 -8.29 -7.75
C ALA A 52 2.07 -7.37 -6.64
N LYS A 53 2.07 -7.86 -5.39
CA LYS A 53 1.65 -7.07 -4.23
C LYS A 53 2.66 -5.93 -3.98
N LEU A 54 2.17 -4.70 -4.04
CA LEU A 54 2.93 -3.49 -3.73
C LEU A 54 2.72 -3.04 -2.29
N GLY A 55 1.55 -3.33 -1.71
CA GLY A 55 1.20 -2.89 -0.37
C GLY A 55 -0.23 -3.23 0.02
N ASN A 56 -0.83 -2.37 0.82
CA ASN A 56 -2.16 -2.57 1.39
C ASN A 56 -2.86 -1.23 1.66
N TYR A 57 -4.19 -1.27 1.64
CA TYR A 57 -5.02 -0.14 2.03
C TYR A 57 -5.93 -0.49 3.21
N ASN A 58 -6.28 0.50 4.01
CA ASN A 58 -7.26 0.41 5.09
C ASN A 58 -7.90 1.79 5.30
N TRP A 59 -9.22 1.88 5.12
CA TRP A 59 -10.00 3.11 5.23
C TRP A 59 -10.11 3.62 6.67
N ALA A 60 -10.13 2.75 7.68
CA ALA A 60 -10.06 3.14 9.08
C ALA A 60 -8.65 3.65 9.48
N GLY A 61 -7.65 3.31 8.67
CA GLY A 61 -6.25 3.66 8.88
C GLY A 61 -5.45 2.57 9.57
N MET A 62 -4.15 2.79 9.67
CA MET A 62 -3.19 1.85 10.28
C MET A 62 -2.04 2.59 10.95
N GLN A 63 -1.41 1.92 11.91
CA GLN A 63 -0.16 2.38 12.50
C GLN A 63 1.02 2.07 11.58
N CYS A 64 1.79 3.11 11.22
CA CYS A 64 3.04 2.98 10.51
C CYS A 64 4.12 2.33 11.38
N SER A 65 5.12 1.72 10.77
CA SER A 65 6.30 1.16 11.46
C SER A 65 7.10 2.19 12.26
N CYS A 66 6.95 3.49 11.97
CA CYS A 66 7.52 4.57 12.79
C CYS A 66 6.69 4.94 14.02
N GLY A 67 5.50 4.34 14.20
CA GLY A 67 4.58 4.58 15.31
C GLY A 67 3.44 5.55 15.01
N THR A 68 3.53 6.35 13.93
CA THR A 68 2.49 7.30 13.53
C THR A 68 1.24 6.59 13.00
N TRP A 69 0.05 7.02 13.44
CA TRP A 69 -1.22 6.56 12.88
C TRP A 69 -1.55 7.32 11.59
N VAL A 70 -1.94 6.61 10.53
CA VAL A 70 -2.29 7.20 9.23
C VAL A 70 -3.70 6.78 8.85
N THR A 71 -4.58 7.76 8.58
CA THR A 71 -5.97 7.53 8.12
C THR A 71 -6.34 8.51 6.99
N PRO A 72 -6.89 8.02 5.86
CA PRO A 72 -6.92 6.60 5.49
C PRO A 72 -5.51 6.11 5.16
N SER A 73 -5.24 4.83 5.37
CA SER A 73 -3.92 4.25 5.14
C SER A 73 -3.87 3.58 3.77
N PHE A 74 -3.24 4.21 2.78
CA PHE A 74 -2.88 3.57 1.51
C PHE A 74 -1.36 3.46 1.44
N ALA A 75 -0.84 2.31 1.87
CA ALA A 75 0.58 2.10 2.08
C ALA A 75 1.20 1.29 0.93
N ILE A 76 2.22 1.85 0.27
CA ILE A 76 3.06 1.16 -0.71
C ILE A 76 4.42 0.86 -0.07
N HIS A 77 4.82 -0.40 -0.05
CA HIS A 77 6.09 -0.80 0.58
C HIS A 77 7.29 -0.32 -0.24
N ARG A 78 8.25 0.32 0.45
CA ARG A 78 9.47 0.83 -0.17
C ARG A 78 10.32 -0.26 -0.83
N GLU A 79 10.24 -1.50 -0.34
CA GLU A 79 10.97 -2.64 -0.93
C GLU A 79 10.39 -3.14 -2.26
N LYS A 80 9.20 -2.66 -2.66
CA LYS A 80 8.52 -3.10 -3.90
C LYS A 80 8.60 -2.09 -5.04
N VAL A 81 9.09 -0.88 -4.77
CA VAL A 81 9.10 0.24 -5.72
C VAL A 81 10.34 1.12 -5.54
N ASP A 82 10.83 1.68 -6.62
CA ASP A 82 11.92 2.66 -6.61
C ASP A 82 11.37 4.09 -6.78
N GLU A 83 12.04 5.07 -6.15
CA GLU A 83 11.77 6.49 -6.36
C GLU A 83 12.51 6.98 -7.61
N ILE A 84 11.82 7.69 -8.51
CA ILE A 84 12.42 8.38 -9.66
C ILE A 84 12.18 9.87 -9.47
N TYR A 85 13.24 10.68 -9.55
CA TYR A 85 13.22 12.14 -9.40
C TYR A 85 13.23 12.85 -10.76
#